data_AF-A0A7J6QT26-F1
#
_entry.id   AF-A0A7J6QT26-F1
#
_cell.length_a   1.000
_cell.length_b   1.000
_cell.length_c   1.000
_cell.angle_alpha   90.00
_cell.angle_beta   90.00
_cell.angle_gamma   90.00
#
_symmetry.space_group_name_H-M   'P 1'
#
loop_
_entity.id
_entity.type
_entity.pdbx_description
1 polymer ?
#
loop_
_entity_poly.entity_id
_entity_poly.type
_entity_poly.pdbx_seq_one_letter_code
_entity_poly.pdbx_strand_id
1 'polypeptide(L)'
;HCRPPEEAHEGLDFSDGVAKDPMSIPGVMECGWIPELDEVHQSNRQSTLQGQMSSIITSGSKKPFAWPFREPVSLKEAPNYYEVIANPMDLQTMKNKCDSGQYQTREQFIADIDLMRDNCITFNGRNSEYTKRANEVHEYVVSRAKKLACYISEASVRSARTSQATTPESSEKDNTETNLT
;
A
#
# COMPACT_ATOMS: atom_id res chain seq x y z
N HIS A 1 31.04 -13.80 -7.95
CA HIS A 1 30.55 -15.10 -7.46
C HIS A 1 29.71 -14.83 -6.23
N CYS A 2 28.44 -15.22 -6.19
CA CYS A 2 27.62 -15.09 -4.99
C CYS A 2 27.87 -16.31 -4.09
N ARG A 3 28.08 -16.06 -2.78
CA ARG A 3 28.29 -17.10 -1.76
C ARG A 3 26.98 -17.87 -1.54
N PRO A 4 27.01 -19.21 -1.37
CA PRO A 4 25.82 -20.00 -1.11
C PRO A 4 25.14 -19.62 0.23
N PRO A 5 23.83 -19.87 0.40
CA PRO A 5 23.00 -19.27 1.46
C PRO A 5 23.24 -19.80 2.88
N GLU A 6 24.10 -20.80 3.08
CA GLU A 6 24.24 -21.51 4.35
C GLU A 6 25.32 -20.94 5.30
N GLU A 7 26.12 -19.98 4.87
CA GLU A 7 27.15 -19.39 5.73
C GLU A 7 26.77 -17.95 6.10
N ALA A 8 26.21 -17.76 7.30
CA ALA A 8 26.19 -16.45 7.92
C ALA A 8 27.63 -15.89 7.93
N HIS A 9 27.80 -14.61 7.56
CA HIS A 9 29.12 -13.97 7.61
C HIS A 9 29.66 -14.04 9.04
N GLU A 10 30.93 -14.42 9.16
CA GLU A 10 31.64 -14.55 10.42
C GLU A 10 31.50 -13.24 11.24
N GLY A 11 30.85 -13.32 12.41
CA GLY A 11 30.61 -12.16 13.29
C GLY A 11 29.24 -11.49 13.19
N LEU A 12 28.34 -11.94 12.30
CA LEU A 12 26.95 -11.47 12.26
C LEU A 12 26.03 -12.42 13.03
N ASP A 13 25.73 -12.07 14.28
CA ASP A 13 24.72 -12.72 15.10
C ASP A 13 23.50 -11.81 15.27
N PHE A 14 22.32 -12.33 14.96
CA PHE A 14 21.02 -11.66 15.13
C PHE A 14 20.19 -12.27 16.28
N SER A 15 20.73 -13.27 16.99
CA SER A 15 20.05 -13.98 18.07
C SER A 15 19.83 -13.14 19.33
N ASP A 16 20.57 -12.04 19.44
CA ASP A 16 20.49 -11.06 20.53
C ASP A 16 19.30 -10.08 20.39
N GLY A 17 18.62 -10.06 19.23
CA GLY A 17 17.45 -9.22 18.98
C GLY A 17 17.75 -7.72 18.94
N VAL A 18 19.02 -7.34 18.91
CA VAL A 18 19.47 -5.95 18.88
C VAL A 18 19.62 -5.50 17.43
N ALA A 19 18.96 -4.38 17.08
CA ALA A 19 19.12 -3.76 15.77
C ALA A 19 20.59 -3.36 15.57
N LYS A 20 21.27 -3.98 14.60
CA LYS A 20 22.65 -3.65 14.21
C LYS A 20 22.62 -2.44 13.26
N ASP A 21 23.63 -1.58 13.37
CA ASP A 21 23.83 -0.49 12.40
C ASP A 21 24.03 -1.09 11.00
N PRO A 22 23.24 -0.72 9.98
CA PRO A 22 23.40 -1.21 8.62
C PRO A 22 24.83 -1.05 8.05
N MET A 23 25.56 0.00 8.46
CA MET A 23 26.94 0.24 8.02
C MET A 23 27.97 -0.70 8.68
N SER A 24 27.60 -1.39 9.76
CA SER A 24 28.48 -2.34 10.45
C SER A 24 28.42 -3.76 9.87
N ILE A 25 27.53 -4.01 8.90
CA ILE A 25 27.30 -5.32 8.31
C ILE A 25 28.18 -5.47 7.06
N PRO A 26 29.19 -6.37 7.04
CA PRO A 26 30.12 -6.50 5.92
C PRO A 26 29.44 -6.67 4.55
N GLY A 27 28.40 -7.52 4.47
CA GLY A 27 27.66 -7.73 3.24
C GLY A 27 26.87 -6.50 2.74
N VAL A 28 26.44 -5.61 3.64
CA VAL A 28 25.72 -4.37 3.28
C VAL A 28 26.70 -3.33 2.70
N MET A 29 27.91 -3.24 3.26
CA MET A 29 28.97 -2.39 2.69
C MET A 29 29.46 -2.91 1.33
N GLU A 30 29.62 -4.23 1.17
CA GLU A 30 30.15 -4.83 -0.06
C GLU A 30 29.24 -4.64 -1.28
N CYS A 31 27.93 -4.51 -1.09
CA CYS A 31 26.98 -4.23 -2.17
C CYS A 31 26.81 -2.73 -2.48
N GLY A 32 27.57 -1.86 -1.82
CA GLY A 32 27.53 -0.41 -2.06
C GLY A 32 26.26 0.26 -1.55
N TRP A 33 25.58 -0.35 -0.58
CA TRP A 33 24.43 0.28 0.08
C TRP A 33 24.92 1.42 0.97
N ILE A 34 24.30 2.59 0.82
CA ILE A 34 24.50 3.74 1.69
C ILE A 34 23.13 4.17 2.23
N PRO A 35 23.04 4.77 3.43
CA PRO A 35 21.77 5.18 4.04
C PRO A 35 20.90 6.03 3.10
N GLU A 36 21.54 6.85 2.27
CA GLU A 36 20.90 7.71 1.27
C GLU A 36 20.18 6.93 0.16
N LEU A 37 20.66 5.73 -0.21
CA LEU A 37 19.95 4.84 -1.13
C LEU A 37 18.67 4.27 -0.50
N ASP A 38 18.65 4.07 0.82
CA ASP A 38 17.46 3.61 1.53
C ASP A 38 16.39 4.69 1.61
N GLU A 39 16.79 5.94 1.84
CA GLU A 39 15.91 7.11 1.75
C GLU A 39 15.33 7.29 0.35
N VAL A 40 16.12 7.05 -0.70
CA VAL A 40 15.65 7.06 -2.10
C VAL A 40 14.67 5.91 -2.38
N HIS A 41 14.92 4.71 -1.89
CA HIS A 41 13.97 3.59 -2.06
C HIS A 41 12.68 3.78 -1.26
N GLN A 42 12.77 4.32 -0.04
CA GLN A 42 11.61 4.64 0.79
C GLN A 42 10.78 5.77 0.18
N SER A 43 11.43 6.83 -0.32
CA SER A 43 10.75 7.93 -1.02
C SER A 43 10.12 7.48 -2.35
N ASN A 44 10.76 6.58 -3.11
CA ASN A 44 10.17 5.95 -4.30
C ASN A 44 8.98 5.03 -3.96
N ARG A 45 9.06 4.26 -2.88
CA ARG A 45 7.92 3.46 -2.38
C ARG A 45 6.78 4.37 -1.89
N GLN A 46 7.10 5.46 -1.23
CA GLN A 46 6.12 6.42 -0.74
C GLN A 46 5.46 7.17 -1.90
N SER A 47 6.21 7.60 -2.92
CA SER A 47 5.67 8.27 -4.11
C SER A 47 4.73 7.36 -4.91
N THR A 48 5.02 6.06 -4.99
CA THR A 48 4.11 5.08 -5.62
C THR A 48 2.83 4.86 -4.79
N LEU A 49 2.89 4.82 -3.46
CA LEU A 49 1.70 4.73 -2.61
C LEU A 49 0.84 5.99 -2.68
N GLN A 50 1.45 7.18 -2.61
CA GLN A 50 0.75 8.46 -2.75
C GLN A 50 0.04 8.55 -4.09
N GLY A 51 0.73 8.22 -5.18
CA GLY A 51 0.15 8.22 -6.52
C GLY A 51 -1.05 7.28 -6.65
N GLN A 52 -0.96 6.08 -6.05
CA GLN A 52 -2.08 5.13 -6.03
C GLN A 52 -3.29 5.67 -5.25
N MET A 53 -3.09 6.25 -4.06
CA MET A 53 -4.18 6.83 -3.27
C MET A 53 -4.79 8.06 -3.96
N SER A 54 -3.97 8.94 -4.52
CA SER A 54 -4.39 10.12 -5.29
C SER A 54 -5.21 9.71 -6.53
N SER A 55 -4.83 8.61 -7.20
CA SER A 55 -5.60 8.03 -8.33
C SER A 55 -6.95 7.46 -7.90
N ILE A 56 -7.03 6.81 -6.74
CA ILE A 56 -8.31 6.33 -6.18
C ILE A 56 -9.25 7.50 -5.90
N ILE A 57 -8.76 8.56 -5.26
CA ILE A 57 -9.55 9.77 -5.00
C ILE A 57 -10.02 10.39 -6.32
N THR A 58 -9.11 10.60 -7.26
CA THR A 58 -9.44 11.18 -8.58
C THR A 58 -10.52 10.36 -9.30
N SER A 59 -10.46 9.04 -9.21
CA SER A 59 -11.46 8.15 -9.81
C SER A 59 -12.80 8.16 -9.05
N GLY A 60 -12.75 8.28 -7.72
CA GLY A 60 -13.91 8.41 -6.84
C GLY A 60 -14.65 9.72 -7.03
N SER A 61 -13.94 10.85 -7.09
CA SER A 61 -14.51 12.20 -7.28
C SER A 61 -15.29 12.32 -8.60
N LYS A 62 -14.90 11.57 -9.63
CA LYS A 62 -15.59 11.52 -10.93
C LYS A 62 -16.92 10.76 -10.88
N LYS A 63 -17.20 10.02 -9.83
CA LYS A 63 -18.47 9.28 -9.72
C LYS A 63 -19.65 10.24 -9.52
N PRO A 64 -20.84 9.90 -10.04
CA PRO A 64 -22.00 10.76 -9.95
C PRO A 64 -22.41 10.99 -8.50
N PHE A 65 -22.30 9.99 -7.63
CA PHE A 65 -22.63 10.10 -6.21
C PHE A 65 -21.64 10.94 -5.39
N ALA A 66 -20.46 11.28 -5.93
CA ALA A 66 -19.44 11.99 -5.16
C ALA A 66 -19.66 13.50 -5.08
N TRP A 67 -20.63 14.06 -5.80
CA TRP A 67 -20.83 15.50 -5.93
C TRP A 67 -20.86 16.30 -4.62
N PRO A 68 -21.45 15.82 -3.49
CA PRO A 68 -21.47 16.60 -2.24
C PRO A 68 -20.12 16.62 -1.51
N PHE A 69 -19.20 15.72 -1.86
CA PHE A 69 -17.97 15.46 -1.12
C PHE A 69 -16.72 15.86 -1.88
N ARG A 70 -16.88 16.47 -3.07
CA ARG A 70 -15.75 16.86 -3.92
C ARG A 70 -14.91 17.95 -3.28
N GLU A 71 -15.57 18.90 -2.61
CA GLU A 71 -14.98 20.11 -2.03
C GLU A 71 -15.42 20.25 -0.57
N PRO A 72 -14.72 21.08 0.23
CA PRO A 72 -15.14 21.40 1.59
C PRO A 72 -16.58 21.95 1.63
N VAL A 73 -17.32 21.55 2.66
CA VAL A 73 -18.73 21.96 2.85
C VAL A 73 -18.82 23.48 3.03
N SER A 74 -19.65 24.14 2.22
CA SER A 74 -19.88 25.58 2.33
C SER A 74 -20.93 25.91 3.41
N LEU A 75 -20.65 26.92 4.24
CA LEU A 75 -21.62 27.43 5.22
C LEU A 75 -22.90 28.00 4.59
N LYS A 76 -22.86 28.35 3.29
CA LYS A 76 -24.05 28.75 2.54
C LYS A 76 -25.00 27.57 2.32
N GLU A 77 -24.46 26.37 2.12
CA GLU A 77 -25.22 25.15 1.84
C GLU A 77 -25.61 24.43 3.14
N ALA A 78 -24.73 24.49 4.15
CA ALA A 78 -24.94 23.92 5.47
C ALA A 78 -24.63 24.96 6.56
N PRO A 79 -25.62 25.78 6.94
CA PRO A 79 -25.47 26.67 8.09
C PRO A 79 -25.08 25.88 9.34
N ASN A 80 -24.17 26.43 10.14
CA ASN A 80 -23.66 25.86 11.40
C ASN A 80 -22.86 24.55 11.24
N TYR A 81 -22.43 24.17 10.02
CA TYR A 81 -21.69 22.92 9.81
C TYR A 81 -20.45 22.80 10.71
N TYR A 82 -19.62 23.85 10.79
CA TYR A 82 -18.40 23.84 11.59
C TYR A 82 -18.63 24.01 13.10
N GLU A 83 -19.85 24.25 13.53
CA GLU A 83 -20.22 24.21 14.96
C GLU A 83 -20.56 22.78 15.39
N VAL A 84 -21.08 21.96 14.46
CA VAL A 84 -21.46 20.57 14.70
C VAL A 84 -20.31 19.60 14.41
N ILE A 85 -19.54 19.86 13.34
CA ILE A 85 -18.48 18.98 12.86
C ILE A 85 -17.12 19.55 13.23
N ALA A 86 -16.45 18.87 14.15
CA ALA A 86 -15.14 19.29 14.68
C ALA A 86 -13.99 19.12 13.68
N ASN A 87 -13.99 18.04 12.90
CA ASN A 87 -12.92 17.71 11.95
C ASN A 87 -13.50 17.49 10.55
N PRO A 88 -13.72 18.56 9.76
CA PRO A 88 -14.20 18.46 8.39
C PRO A 88 -13.26 17.64 7.50
N MET A 89 -13.83 16.93 6.53
CA MET A 89 -13.06 16.18 5.53
C MET A 89 -13.84 16.10 4.22
N ASP A 90 -13.12 16.13 3.10
CA ASP A 90 -13.64 16.07 1.74
C ASP A 90 -12.58 15.49 0.78
N LEU A 91 -12.98 15.12 -0.43
CA LEU A 91 -12.12 14.44 -1.38
C LEU A 91 -11.00 15.34 -1.91
N GLN A 92 -11.20 16.66 -2.04
CA GLN A 92 -10.14 17.58 -2.47
C GLN A 92 -9.07 17.71 -1.36
N THR A 93 -9.48 17.83 -0.10
CA THR A 93 -8.57 17.83 1.05
C THR A 93 -7.77 16.52 1.13
N MET A 94 -8.44 15.36 0.99
CA MET A 94 -7.73 14.07 0.94
C MET A 94 -6.75 13.99 -0.23
N LYS A 95 -7.11 14.50 -1.41
CA LYS A 95 -6.20 14.55 -2.56
C LYS A 95 -4.95 15.37 -2.25
N ASN A 96 -5.11 16.55 -1.65
CA ASN A 96 -4.00 17.41 -1.26
C ASN A 96 -3.09 16.73 -0.22
N LYS A 97 -3.67 15.96 0.72
CA LYS A 97 -2.91 15.15 1.69
C LYS A 97 -2.09 14.05 1.01
N CYS A 98 -2.63 13.39 -0.02
CA CYS A 98 -1.86 12.45 -0.84
C CYS A 98 -0.70 13.16 -1.56
N ASP A 99 -0.98 14.26 -2.25
CA ASP A 99 0.01 14.97 -3.08
C ASP A 99 1.14 15.58 -2.22
N SER A 100 0.86 15.93 -0.96
CA SER A 100 1.85 16.42 0.02
C SER A 100 2.49 15.31 0.85
N GLY A 101 2.18 14.04 0.59
CA GLY A 101 2.81 12.91 1.28
C GLY A 101 2.37 12.67 2.72
N GLN A 102 1.25 13.26 3.16
CA GLN A 102 0.79 13.21 4.57
C GLN A 102 0.25 11.84 5.00
N TYR A 103 -0.11 10.97 4.06
CA TYR A 103 -0.55 9.61 4.37
C TYR A 103 0.63 8.64 4.31
N GLN A 104 1.21 8.31 5.46
CA GLN A 104 2.32 7.36 5.52
C GLN A 104 1.84 5.91 5.31
N THR A 105 0.59 5.63 5.66
CA THR A 105 -0.02 4.33 5.49
C THR A 105 -1.42 4.44 4.88
N ARG A 106 -1.92 3.31 4.38
CA ARG A 106 -3.25 3.26 3.79
C ARG A 106 -4.36 3.36 4.82
N GLU A 107 -4.08 2.92 6.03
CA GLU A 107 -5.01 2.98 7.16
C GLU A 107 -5.31 4.44 7.52
N GLN A 108 -4.31 5.33 7.44
CA GLN A 108 -4.52 6.77 7.61
C GLN A 108 -5.42 7.35 6.51
N PHE A 109 -5.23 6.92 5.27
CA PHE A 109 -6.10 7.30 4.15
C PHE A 109 -7.53 6.78 4.32
N ILE A 110 -7.70 5.55 4.82
CA ILE A 110 -9.02 4.96 5.09
C ILE A 110 -9.69 5.67 6.29
N ALA A 111 -8.93 6.06 7.31
CA ALA A 111 -9.49 6.79 8.45
C ALA A 111 -10.14 8.12 8.02
N ASP A 112 -9.57 8.83 7.06
CA ASP A 112 -10.16 10.07 6.55
C ASP A 112 -11.42 9.84 5.70
N ILE A 113 -11.50 8.72 4.94
CA ILE A 113 -12.75 8.40 4.22
C ILE A 113 -13.86 7.95 5.19
N ASP A 114 -13.51 7.27 6.28
CA ASP A 114 -14.43 6.98 7.38
C ASP A 114 -14.91 8.27 8.05
N LEU A 115 -13.99 9.20 8.37
CA LEU A 115 -14.31 10.50 8.95
C LEU A 115 -15.28 11.30 8.07
N MET A 116 -15.03 11.37 6.76
CA MET A 116 -15.92 12.05 5.82
C MET A 116 -17.34 11.47 5.83
N ARG A 117 -17.47 10.13 5.83
CA ARG A 117 -18.76 9.44 5.92
C ARG A 117 -19.45 9.72 7.27
N ASP A 118 -18.71 9.63 8.37
CA ASP A 118 -19.25 9.74 9.72
C ASP A 118 -19.66 11.19 10.05
N ASN A 119 -18.92 12.18 9.54
CA ASN A 119 -19.32 13.58 9.58
C ASN A 119 -20.64 13.79 8.83
N CYS A 120 -20.80 13.18 7.65
CA CYS A 120 -22.03 13.26 6.87
C CYS A 120 -23.21 12.66 7.65
N ILE A 121 -23.02 11.49 8.27
CA ILE A 121 -24.03 10.84 9.11
C ILE A 121 -24.40 11.71 10.32
N THR A 122 -23.39 12.30 10.97
CA THR A 122 -23.58 13.13 12.18
C THR A 122 -24.40 14.39 11.85
N PHE A 123 -24.10 15.06 10.74
CA PHE A 123 -24.79 16.29 10.35
C PHE A 123 -26.16 16.02 9.73
N ASN A 124 -26.27 15.03 8.83
CA ASN A 124 -27.46 14.81 8.01
C ASN A 124 -28.39 13.71 8.52
N GLY A 125 -27.93 12.88 9.46
CA GLY A 125 -28.64 11.69 9.93
C GLY A 125 -28.53 10.47 9.00
N ARG A 126 -28.75 9.28 9.58
CA ARG A 126 -28.49 7.98 8.91
C ARG A 126 -29.36 7.73 7.66
N ASN A 127 -30.53 8.35 7.58
CA ASN A 127 -31.52 8.12 6.52
C ASN A 127 -31.47 9.17 5.40
N SER A 128 -30.59 10.16 5.50
CA SER A 128 -30.46 11.22 4.50
C SER A 128 -29.93 10.70 3.16
N GLU A 129 -30.36 11.31 2.06
CA GLU A 129 -29.79 11.06 0.73
C GLU A 129 -28.28 11.32 0.70
N TYR A 130 -27.79 12.34 1.42
CA TYR A 130 -26.36 12.60 1.54
C TYR A 130 -25.62 11.42 2.18
N THR A 131 -26.20 10.83 3.22
CA THR A 131 -25.63 9.64 3.87
C THR A 131 -25.57 8.44 2.93
N LYS A 132 -26.61 8.23 2.10
CA LYS A 132 -26.58 7.17 1.07
C LYS A 132 -25.42 7.40 0.10
N ARG A 133 -25.23 8.63 -0.39
CA ARG A 133 -24.12 8.98 -1.28
C ARG A 133 -22.75 8.84 -0.59
N ALA A 134 -22.65 9.21 0.69
CA ALA A 134 -21.43 9.05 1.47
C ALA A 134 -21.02 7.57 1.58
N ASN A 135 -21.98 6.67 1.80
CA ASN A 135 -21.72 5.23 1.84
C ASN A 135 -21.24 4.69 0.48
N GLU A 136 -21.79 5.16 -0.64
CA GLU A 136 -21.31 4.77 -1.97
C GLU A 136 -19.89 5.26 -2.26
N VAL A 137 -19.55 6.48 -1.86
CA VAL A 137 -18.16 6.99 -1.95
C VAL A 137 -17.24 6.15 -1.09
N HIS A 138 -17.62 5.91 0.17
CA HIS A 138 -16.85 5.11 1.11
C HIS A 138 -16.57 3.70 0.56
N GLU A 139 -17.60 2.98 0.14
CA GLU A 139 -17.47 1.63 -0.42
C GLU A 139 -16.57 1.62 -1.66
N TYR A 140 -16.76 2.60 -2.57
CA TYR A 140 -15.96 2.72 -3.79
C TYR A 140 -14.47 2.91 -3.51
N VAL A 141 -14.14 3.81 -2.57
CA VAL A 141 -12.77 4.18 -2.22
C VAL A 141 -12.11 3.08 -1.39
N VAL A 142 -12.77 2.61 -0.33
CA VAL A 142 -12.22 1.58 0.56
C VAL A 142 -12.01 0.26 -0.15
N SER A 143 -12.93 -0.18 -1.03
CA SER A 143 -12.74 -1.42 -1.79
C SER A 143 -11.51 -1.37 -2.69
N ARG A 144 -11.21 -0.23 -3.30
CA ARG A 144 -9.99 -0.03 -4.11
C ARG A 144 -8.74 0.05 -3.26
N ALA A 145 -8.81 0.81 -2.16
CA ALA A 145 -7.72 0.91 -1.21
C ALA A 145 -7.33 -0.48 -0.69
N LYS A 146 -8.28 -1.33 -0.29
CA LYS A 146 -8.00 -2.70 0.16
C LYS A 146 -7.38 -3.58 -0.93
N LYS A 147 -7.85 -3.48 -2.18
CA LYS A 147 -7.30 -4.25 -3.32
C LYS A 147 -5.83 -3.94 -3.61
N LEU A 148 -5.38 -2.72 -3.37
CA LEU A 148 -3.95 -2.37 -3.48
C LEU A 148 -3.05 -3.15 -2.51
N ALA A 149 -3.58 -3.71 -1.41
CA ALA A 149 -2.78 -4.47 -0.43
C ALA A 149 -2.61 -5.90 -0.91
N CYS A 150 -3.68 -6.45 -1.48
CA CYS A 150 -3.73 -7.81 -2.00
C CYS A 150 -2.76 -8.03 -3.16
N TYR A 151 -2.58 -7.04 -4.04
CA TYR A 151 -1.65 -7.17 -5.16
C TYR A 151 -0.19 -7.25 -4.71
N ILE A 152 0.20 -6.53 -3.65
CA ILE A 152 1.58 -6.56 -3.13
C ILE A 152 1.87 -7.90 -2.43
N SER A 153 0.89 -8.47 -1.71
CA SER A 153 1.04 -9.81 -1.14
C SER A 153 1.15 -10.88 -2.24
N GLU A 154 0.31 -10.85 -3.28
CA GLU A 154 0.34 -11.84 -4.35
C GLU A 154 1.59 -11.74 -5.23
N ALA A 155 2.02 -10.51 -5.58
CA ALA A 155 3.22 -10.29 -6.36
C ALA A 155 4.49 -10.70 -5.59
N SER A 156 4.57 -10.41 -4.29
CA SER A 156 5.67 -10.87 -3.43
C SER A 156 5.68 -12.39 -3.28
N VAL A 157 4.52 -13.04 -3.16
CA VAL A 157 4.41 -14.51 -3.10
C VAL A 157 4.79 -15.16 -4.43
N ARG A 158 4.43 -14.56 -5.58
CA ARG A 158 4.80 -15.06 -6.90
C ARG A 158 6.30 -14.97 -7.14
N SER A 159 6.92 -13.85 -6.75
CA SER A 159 8.38 -13.68 -6.82
C SER A 159 9.10 -14.68 -5.92
N ALA A 160 8.57 -14.97 -4.71
CA ALA A 160 9.14 -15.97 -3.81
C ALA A 160 9.01 -17.41 -4.33
N ARG A 161 7.94 -17.73 -5.09
CA ARG A 161 7.75 -19.06 -5.71
C ARG A 161 8.64 -19.30 -6.92
N THR A 162 8.93 -18.26 -7.72
CA THR A 162 9.81 -18.39 -8.90
C THR A 162 11.26 -18.71 -8.51
N SER A 163 11.70 -18.32 -7.31
CA SER A 163 13.04 -18.64 -6.80
C SER A 163 13.23 -20.10 -6.33
N GLN A 164 12.16 -20.90 -6.21
CA GLN A 164 12.23 -22.31 -5.79
C GLN A 164 12.06 -23.32 -6.94
N ALA A 165 11.85 -22.87 -8.18
CA ALA A 165 11.65 -23.75 -9.34
C ALA A 165 12.84 -23.71 -10.31
N THR A 166 14.03 -24.13 -9.86
CA THR A 166 15.14 -24.53 -10.76
C THR A 166 15.94 -25.68 -10.14
N THR A 167 15.46 -26.91 -10.32
CA THR A 167 16.34 -28.09 -10.38
C THR A 167 16.15 -28.70 -11.76
N PRO A 168 17.21 -28.78 -12.60
CA PRO A 168 17.14 -29.49 -13.86
C PRO A 168 17.18 -31.00 -13.57
N GLU A 169 16.11 -31.71 -13.94
CA GLU A 169 16.12 -33.16 -14.03
C GLU A 169 16.99 -33.55 -15.23
N SER A 170 18.22 -33.99 -14.96
CA SER A 170 19.15 -34.50 -15.95
C SER A 170 18.72 -35.88 -16.42
N SER A 171 18.63 -36.02 -17.74
CA SER A 171 18.45 -37.26 -18.47
C SER A 171 19.55 -38.28 -18.18
N GLU A 172 19.18 -39.49 -17.75
CA GLU A 172 19.98 -40.70 -17.97
C GLU A 172 19.31 -41.53 -19.08
N LYS A 173 20.03 -41.67 -20.19
CA LYS A 173 19.79 -42.70 -21.20
C LYS A 173 20.75 -43.83 -20.87
N ASP A 174 20.25 -45.05 -20.72
CA ASP A 174 21.04 -46.23 -21.01
C ASP A 174 20.25 -47.20 -21.90
N ASN A 175 20.87 -47.55 -23.00
CA ASN A 175 20.39 -48.42 -24.08
C ASN A 175 21.24 -49.69 -24.02
N THR A 176 20.65 -50.88 -23.90
CA THR A 176 21.17 -52.11 -24.56
C THR A 176 20.07 -53.16 -24.73
N GLU A 177 19.50 -53.19 -25.93
CA GLU A 177 19.46 -54.31 -26.91
C GLU A 177 19.45 -55.81 -26.45
N THR A 178 18.50 -56.56 -27.04
CA THR A 178 18.48 -58.00 -27.40
C THR A 178 18.50 -59.11 -26.34
N ASN A 179 17.48 -59.97 -26.32
CA ASN A 179 17.52 -61.21 -27.11
C ASN A 179 16.17 -61.95 -27.23
N LEU A 180 16.04 -62.59 -28.39
CA LEU A 180 15.06 -63.59 -28.82
C LEU A 180 14.95 -64.76 -27.83
N THR A 181 13.74 -65.30 -27.60
CA THR A 181 13.37 -66.70 -27.89
C THR A 181 11.85 -66.83 -27.95
#